data_AF-A0AAU4PVC9-F1
#
_entry.id   AF-A0AAU4PVC9-F1
#
_cell.length_a   1.000
_cell.length_b   1.000
_cell.length_c   1.000
_cell.angle_alpha   90.00
_cell.angle_beta   90.00
_cell.angle_gamma   90.00
#
_symmetry.space_group_name_H-M   'P 1'
#
loop_
_entity.id
_entity.type
_entity.pdbx_description
1 polymer ?
#
loop_
_entity_poly.entity_id
_entity_poly.type
_entity_poly.pdbx_seq_one_letter_code
_entity_poly.pdbx_strand_id
1 'polypeptide(L)'
;MDRREIAALLAYIGRLDPRTIRTNPGEARDQLAQWHELLADVPTATPHGWDASVVARQHIRTSPYQILPADVVRPWESYRRDRLARHSDPTPSVDPDDQAAWTAELAGTRRAVAAGTTQPAQARAITTGQDGLDPKLKARLREVGSCIPPAARTALAPYRPARAARESAVAQGMPDALSVRCEWCLAQPGEPCRRRRVSPDGGARGTAPRATPHPGRLDIAASQQTEQAQQPALA
;
A
#
# COMPACT_ATOMS: atom_id res chain seq x y z
N MET A 1 6.35 14.37 -30.76
CA MET A 1 6.44 13.90 -32.16
C MET A 1 7.13 14.97 -32.95
N ASP A 2 8.05 14.59 -33.83
CA ASP A 2 8.68 15.56 -34.74
C ASP A 2 7.75 15.90 -35.92
N ARG A 3 8.15 16.89 -36.74
CA ARG A 3 7.36 17.31 -37.90
C ARG A 3 7.16 16.20 -38.94
N ARG A 4 8.11 15.28 -39.10
CA ARG A 4 8.01 14.19 -40.08
C ARG A 4 7.01 13.14 -39.61
N GLU A 5 7.04 12.80 -38.32
CA GLU A 5 6.09 11.90 -37.67
C GLU A 5 4.66 12.46 -37.76
N ILE A 6 4.49 13.76 -37.56
CA ILE A 6 3.16 14.41 -37.68
C ILE A 6 2.68 14.42 -39.13
N ALA A 7 3.55 14.72 -40.09
CA ALA A 7 3.19 14.64 -41.50
C ALA A 7 2.74 13.22 -41.88
N ALA A 8 3.43 12.19 -41.37
CA ALA A 8 3.04 10.79 -41.57
C ALA A 8 1.69 10.46 -40.92
N LEU A 9 1.43 10.96 -39.70
CA LEU A 9 0.15 10.80 -39.02
C LEU A 9 -0.99 11.50 -39.79
N LEU A 10 -0.79 12.72 -40.26
CA LEU A 10 -1.77 13.46 -41.07
C LEU A 10 -2.05 12.76 -42.40
N ALA A 11 -1.03 12.21 -43.07
CA ALA A 11 -1.22 11.40 -44.27
C ALA A 11 -1.99 10.10 -43.98
N TYR A 12 -1.74 9.45 -42.84
CA TYR A 12 -2.52 8.30 -42.41
C TYR A 12 -3.98 8.65 -42.13
N ILE A 13 -4.24 9.75 -41.41
CA ILE A 13 -5.58 10.27 -41.14
C ILE A 13 -6.30 10.58 -42.45
N GLY A 14 -5.66 11.28 -43.39
CA GLY A 14 -6.24 11.62 -44.69
C GLY A 14 -6.63 10.41 -45.52
N ARG A 15 -5.88 9.30 -45.43
CA ARG A 15 -6.25 8.03 -46.08
C ARG A 15 -7.51 7.39 -45.48
N LEU A 16 -7.76 7.59 -44.19
CA LEU A 16 -8.93 7.04 -43.50
C LEU A 16 -10.15 7.97 -43.53
N ASP A 17 -9.94 9.28 -43.49
CA ASP A 17 -10.96 10.32 -43.59
C ASP A 17 -10.54 11.38 -44.62
N PRO A 18 -10.93 11.20 -45.90
CA PRO A 18 -10.57 12.11 -46.99
C PRO A 18 -10.98 13.56 -46.78
N ARG A 19 -11.95 13.85 -45.89
CA ARG A 19 -12.40 15.22 -45.58
C ARG A 19 -11.31 16.08 -44.92
N THR A 20 -10.26 15.43 -44.39
CA THR A 20 -9.14 16.08 -43.71
C THR A 20 -7.98 16.44 -44.63
N ILE A 21 -8.00 15.98 -45.88
CA ILE A 21 -6.94 16.21 -46.87
C ILE A 21 -6.90 17.70 -47.25
N ARG A 22 -5.70 18.28 -47.26
CA ARG A 22 -5.44 19.63 -47.79
C ARG A 22 -4.73 19.51 -49.14
N THR A 23 -5.33 20.04 -50.20
CA THR A 23 -4.78 20.03 -51.56
C THR A 23 -3.89 21.23 -51.83
N ASN A 24 -4.10 22.34 -51.10
CA ASN A 24 -3.24 23.52 -51.15
C ASN A 24 -1.96 23.30 -50.32
N PRO A 25 -0.76 23.42 -50.90
CA PRO A 25 0.50 23.26 -50.17
C PRO A 25 0.72 24.25 -49.03
N GLY A 26 0.12 25.45 -49.09
CA GLY A 26 0.16 26.43 -48.00
C GLY A 26 -0.64 25.95 -46.79
N GLU A 27 -1.89 25.56 -47.01
CA GLU A 27 -2.77 25.04 -45.96
C GLU A 27 -2.23 23.75 -45.33
N ALA A 28 -1.60 22.88 -46.12
CA ALA A 28 -0.95 21.67 -45.60
C ALA A 28 0.23 22.01 -44.67
N ARG A 29 1.03 23.03 -45.02
CA ARG A 29 2.12 23.52 -44.17
C ARG A 29 1.60 24.12 -42.87
N ASP A 30 0.52 24.90 -42.93
CA ASP A 30 -0.07 25.53 -41.75
C ASP A 30 -0.73 24.49 -40.83
N GLN A 31 -1.42 23.49 -41.39
CA GLN A 31 -1.96 22.36 -40.64
C GLN A 31 -0.85 21.57 -39.94
N LEU A 32 0.25 21.29 -40.64
CA LEU A 32 1.41 20.61 -40.05
C LEU A 32 2.00 21.43 -38.90
N ALA A 33 2.17 22.74 -39.07
CA ALA A 33 2.69 23.62 -38.03
C ALA A 33 1.77 23.64 -36.79
N GLN A 34 0.45 23.75 -36.99
CA GLN A 34 -0.53 23.71 -35.92
C GLN A 34 -0.51 22.39 -35.16
N TRP A 35 -0.49 21.26 -35.86
CA TRP A 35 -0.41 19.94 -35.23
C TRP A 35 0.90 19.75 -34.47
N HIS A 36 2.01 20.25 -35.02
CA HIS A 36 3.32 20.21 -34.35
C HIS A 36 3.34 21.01 -33.06
N GLU A 37 2.76 22.21 -33.04
CA GLU A 37 2.68 23.00 -31.82
C GLU A 37 1.97 22.26 -30.68
N LEU A 38 0.90 21.52 -31.01
CA LEU A 38 0.07 20.83 -30.01
C LEU A 38 0.57 19.42 -29.66
N LEU A 39 1.35 18.78 -30.52
CA LEU A 39 1.78 17.39 -30.37
C LEU A 39 3.30 17.21 -30.19
N ALA A 40 4.05 18.30 -30.02
CA ALA A 40 5.50 18.28 -29.84
C ALA A 40 5.92 17.27 -28.74
N ASP A 41 5.21 17.26 -27.61
CA ASP A 41 5.50 16.40 -26.44
C ASP A 41 4.79 15.04 -26.45
N VAL A 42 4.02 14.73 -27.50
CA VAL A 42 3.31 13.46 -27.64
C VAL A 42 4.17 12.50 -28.47
N PRO A 43 4.58 11.32 -27.98
CA PRO A 43 5.31 10.36 -28.80
C PRO A 43 4.40 9.72 -29.85
N THR A 44 4.94 9.28 -30.99
CA THR A 44 4.16 8.55 -32.00
C THR A 44 3.64 7.24 -31.41
N ALA A 45 4.52 6.49 -30.77
CA ALA A 45 4.21 5.27 -30.07
C ALA A 45 5.16 5.10 -28.87
N THR A 46 4.74 4.30 -27.89
CA THR A 46 5.63 3.82 -26.83
C THR A 46 5.71 2.30 -26.86
N PRO A 47 6.78 1.69 -26.32
CA PRO A 47 6.87 0.22 -26.19
C PRO A 47 5.81 -0.41 -25.28
N HIS A 48 4.91 0.39 -24.70
CA HIS A 48 4.03 0.01 -23.61
C HIS A 48 2.57 0.42 -23.88
N GLY A 49 2.15 0.34 -25.15
CA GLY A 49 0.75 0.36 -25.55
C GLY A 49 0.17 1.71 -25.96
N TRP A 50 0.98 2.78 -26.02
CA TRP A 50 0.56 4.03 -26.65
C TRP A 50 0.88 4.01 -28.15
N ASP A 51 -0.07 4.42 -28.99
CA ASP A 51 0.13 4.64 -30.43
C ASP A 51 -0.90 5.67 -30.94
N ALA A 52 -0.40 6.81 -31.45
CA ALA A 52 -1.22 7.89 -31.96
C ALA A 52 -2.08 7.47 -33.18
N SER A 53 -1.61 6.54 -34.01
CA SER A 53 -2.34 6.02 -35.17
C SER A 53 -3.53 5.16 -34.75
N VAL A 54 -3.39 4.41 -33.65
CA VAL A 54 -4.49 3.62 -33.07
C VAL A 54 -5.56 4.55 -32.50
N VAL A 55 -5.15 5.59 -31.78
CA VAL A 55 -6.07 6.62 -31.26
C VAL A 55 -6.81 7.32 -32.40
N ALA A 56 -6.09 7.74 -33.44
CA ALA A 56 -6.70 8.39 -34.59
C ALA A 56 -7.70 7.50 -35.33
N ARG A 57 -7.35 6.22 -35.54
CA ARG A 57 -8.25 5.23 -36.13
C ARG A 57 -9.49 5.03 -35.27
N GLN A 58 -9.35 4.97 -33.95
CA GLN A 58 -10.46 4.80 -33.05
C GLN A 58 -11.41 6.00 -33.11
N HIS A 59 -10.88 7.23 -33.08
CA HIS A 59 -11.68 8.45 -33.21
C HIS A 59 -12.51 8.45 -34.50
N ILE A 60 -11.88 8.18 -35.65
CA ILE A 60 -12.56 8.15 -36.96
C ILE A 60 -13.68 7.10 -36.99
N ARG A 61 -13.51 5.96 -36.29
CA ARG A 61 -14.54 4.91 -36.24
C ARG A 61 -15.75 5.28 -35.37
N THR A 62 -15.55 6.08 -34.33
CA THR A 62 -16.58 6.33 -33.31
C THR A 62 -17.16 7.74 -33.37
N SER A 63 -16.49 8.67 -34.03
CA SER A 63 -16.89 10.07 -34.11
C SER A 63 -17.26 10.45 -35.54
N PRO A 64 -18.40 11.13 -35.77
CA PRO A 64 -18.72 11.68 -37.09
C PRO A 64 -17.87 12.92 -37.44
N TYR A 65 -17.23 13.54 -36.45
CA TYR A 65 -16.47 14.78 -36.59
C TYR A 65 -15.02 14.53 -37.04
N GLN A 66 -14.45 15.49 -37.77
CA GLN A 66 -13.04 15.45 -38.15
C GLN A 66 -12.16 15.41 -36.91
N ILE A 67 -11.08 14.63 -36.97
CA ILE A 67 -10.11 14.55 -35.89
C ILE A 67 -9.32 15.86 -35.76
N LEU A 68 -9.13 16.30 -34.52
CA LEU A 68 -8.32 17.45 -34.15
C LEU A 68 -7.11 16.99 -33.33
N PRO A 69 -6.05 17.83 -33.20
CA PRO A 69 -4.90 17.50 -32.35
C PRO A 69 -5.30 17.15 -30.91
N ALA A 70 -6.32 17.84 -30.37
CA ALA A 70 -6.83 17.61 -29.02
C ALA A 70 -7.36 16.18 -28.80
N ASP A 71 -7.85 15.53 -29.86
CA ASP A 71 -8.34 14.15 -29.82
C ASP A 71 -7.20 13.13 -29.73
N VAL A 72 -5.94 13.57 -29.91
CA VAL A 72 -4.73 12.78 -29.67
C VAL A 72 -4.06 13.19 -28.35
N VAL A 73 -3.97 14.49 -28.05
CA VAL A 73 -3.35 15.00 -26.80
C VAL A 73 -4.09 14.48 -25.57
N ARG A 74 -5.42 14.55 -25.54
CA ARG A 74 -6.19 14.19 -24.34
C ARG A 74 -6.05 12.70 -23.98
N PRO A 75 -6.15 11.75 -24.93
CA PRO A 75 -5.83 10.35 -24.65
C PRO A 75 -4.38 10.14 -24.20
N TRP A 76 -3.41 10.88 -24.75
CA TRP A 76 -2.02 10.81 -24.31
C TRP A 76 -1.86 11.23 -22.85
N GLU A 77 -2.45 12.36 -22.47
CA GLU A 77 -2.42 12.85 -21.10
C GLU A 77 -3.10 11.88 -20.13
N SER A 78 -4.21 11.27 -20.55
CA SER A 78 -4.88 10.21 -19.79
C SER A 78 -3.98 9.01 -19.58
N TYR A 79 -3.37 8.50 -20.66
CA TYR A 79 -2.41 7.41 -20.63
C TYR A 79 -1.22 7.71 -19.71
N ARG A 80 -0.62 8.91 -19.84
CA ARG A 80 0.48 9.38 -19.01
C ARG A 80 0.10 9.43 -17.53
N ARG A 81 -1.07 10.00 -17.22
CA ARG A 81 -1.58 10.11 -15.83
C ARG A 81 -1.82 8.73 -15.23
N ASP A 82 -2.46 7.85 -15.96
CA ASP A 82 -2.75 6.47 -15.56
C ASP A 82 -1.46 5.67 -15.27
N ARG A 83 -0.42 5.85 -16.10
CA ARG A 83 0.89 5.24 -15.84
C ARG A 83 1.57 5.77 -14.59
N LEU A 84 1.54 7.07 -14.38
CA LEU A 84 2.08 7.68 -13.15
C LEU A 84 1.29 7.25 -11.92
N ALA A 85 -0.03 7.11 -12.01
CA ALA A 85 -0.87 6.64 -10.92
C ALA A 85 -0.55 5.20 -10.49
N ARG A 86 -0.12 4.35 -11.43
CA ARG A 86 0.36 2.98 -11.15
C ARG A 86 1.80 2.90 -10.67
N HIS A 87 2.56 3.98 -10.77
CA HIS A 87 3.98 3.98 -10.45
C HIS A 87 4.19 4.21 -8.96
N SER A 88 4.99 3.34 -8.34
CA SER A 88 5.60 3.58 -7.04
C SER A 88 7.08 3.89 -7.25
N ASP A 89 7.56 4.97 -6.67
CA ASP A 89 8.97 5.34 -6.78
C ASP A 89 9.84 4.25 -6.14
N PRO A 90 10.84 3.71 -6.85
CA PRO A 90 11.80 2.80 -6.26
C PRO A 90 12.73 3.58 -5.31
N THR A 91 13.38 2.88 -4.39
CA THR A 91 14.52 3.43 -3.67
C THR A 91 15.63 3.74 -4.69
N PRO A 92 16.06 5.01 -4.81
CA PRO A 92 17.22 5.40 -5.62
C PRO A 92 18.47 4.59 -5.28
N SER A 93 19.33 4.44 -6.28
CA SER A 93 20.61 3.75 -6.15
C SER A 93 21.74 4.66 -5.64
N VAL A 94 21.56 5.97 -5.72
CA VAL A 94 22.50 6.97 -5.18
C VAL A 94 22.53 7.01 -3.66
N ASP A 95 23.56 7.66 -3.12
CA ASP A 95 23.71 7.92 -1.69
C ASP A 95 22.50 8.67 -1.12
N PRO A 96 21.81 8.15 -0.09
CA PRO A 96 20.68 8.83 0.54
C PRO A 96 21.05 10.16 1.19
N ASP A 97 22.31 10.38 1.54
CA ASP A 97 22.77 11.64 2.13
C ASP A 97 23.08 12.71 1.06
N ASP A 98 23.20 12.32 -0.22
CA ASP A 98 23.25 13.27 -1.35
C ASP A 98 21.83 13.59 -1.85
N GLN A 99 21.22 14.58 -1.21
CA GLN A 99 19.86 15.01 -1.52
C GLN A 99 19.68 15.45 -3.00
N ALA A 100 20.70 16.04 -3.61
CA ALA A 100 20.60 16.54 -4.98
C ALA A 100 20.58 15.38 -5.98
N ALA A 101 21.50 14.42 -5.83
CA ALA A 101 21.52 13.22 -6.65
C ALA A 101 20.25 12.37 -6.47
N TRP A 102 19.79 12.23 -5.22
CA TRP A 102 18.61 11.47 -4.86
C TRP A 102 17.33 12.01 -5.52
N THR A 103 17.11 13.31 -5.42
CA THR A 103 15.94 13.95 -6.03
C THR A 103 15.99 13.93 -7.56
N ALA A 104 17.19 14.05 -8.15
CA ALA A 104 17.37 13.96 -9.60
C ALA A 104 17.03 12.57 -10.15
N GLU A 105 17.44 11.49 -9.46
CA GLU A 105 17.14 10.10 -9.86
C GLU A 105 15.64 9.81 -9.80
N LEU A 106 14.96 10.22 -8.73
CA LEU A 106 13.50 10.10 -8.59
C LEU A 106 12.76 10.86 -9.70
N ALA A 107 13.14 12.12 -9.93
CA ALA A 107 12.52 12.93 -10.97
C ALA A 107 12.78 12.36 -12.38
N GLY A 108 13.97 11.81 -12.62
CA GLY A 108 14.33 11.13 -13.86
C GLY A 108 13.46 9.89 -14.12
N THR A 109 13.29 9.06 -13.09
CA THR A 109 12.46 7.84 -13.16
C THR A 109 11.00 8.18 -13.47
N ARG A 110 10.41 9.13 -12.74
CA ARG A 110 9.04 9.60 -13.01
C ARG A 110 8.89 10.17 -14.42
N ARG A 111 9.87 10.94 -14.91
CA ARG A 111 9.87 11.47 -16.28
C ARG A 111 9.93 10.35 -17.33
N ALA A 112 10.74 9.32 -17.12
CA ALA A 112 10.83 8.17 -18.02
C ALA A 112 9.51 7.37 -18.06
N VAL A 113 8.87 7.17 -16.90
CA VAL A 113 7.54 6.53 -16.82
C VAL A 113 6.47 7.37 -17.52
N ALA A 114 6.50 8.68 -17.31
CA ALA A 114 5.58 9.64 -17.92
C ALA A 114 5.72 9.69 -19.46
N ALA A 115 6.95 9.72 -19.97
CA ALA A 115 7.24 9.66 -21.41
C ALA A 115 6.96 8.27 -22.00
N GLY A 116 6.78 7.29 -21.12
CA GLY A 116 6.47 5.92 -21.47
C GLY A 116 7.65 5.11 -21.99
N THR A 117 8.88 5.56 -21.73
CA THR A 117 10.13 4.85 -22.03
C THR A 117 10.48 3.78 -21.00
N THR A 118 9.85 3.82 -19.81
CA THR A 118 10.07 2.84 -18.73
C THR A 118 8.75 2.41 -18.10
N GLN A 119 8.52 1.10 -17.90
CA GLN A 119 7.32 0.58 -17.23
C GLN A 119 7.14 1.16 -15.82
N PRO A 120 5.89 1.44 -15.36
CA PRO A 120 5.65 1.83 -13.98
C PRO A 120 6.11 0.72 -13.02
N ALA A 121 7.07 1.03 -12.15
CA ALA A 121 7.43 0.14 -11.06
C ALA A 121 6.22 -0.05 -10.13
N GLN A 122 5.91 -1.30 -9.81
CA GLN A 122 4.84 -1.66 -8.87
C GLN A 122 5.45 -1.76 -7.47
N ALA A 123 4.75 -1.23 -6.46
CA ALA A 123 5.05 -1.58 -5.08
C ALA A 123 4.90 -3.10 -4.91
N ARG A 124 5.83 -3.74 -4.19
CA ARG A 124 5.60 -5.10 -3.73
C ARG A 124 4.35 -5.08 -2.88
N ALA A 125 3.32 -5.81 -3.31
CA ALA A 125 2.13 -5.99 -2.49
C ALA A 125 2.56 -6.53 -1.12
N ILE A 126 2.04 -5.92 -0.04
CA ILE A 126 2.16 -6.50 1.30
C ILE A 126 1.19 -7.69 1.32
N THR A 127 1.61 -8.79 0.70
CA THR A 127 0.86 -10.04 0.75
C THR A 127 1.15 -10.66 2.11
N THR A 128 0.18 -10.65 3.02
CA THR A 128 0.09 -11.77 3.96
C THR A 128 -0.16 -12.99 3.08
N GLY A 129 0.87 -13.75 2.74
CA GLY A 129 0.76 -14.88 1.83
C GLY A 129 -0.42 -15.77 2.26
N GLN A 130 -1.21 -16.25 1.31
CA GLN A 130 -2.30 -17.21 1.58
C GLN A 130 -1.79 -18.46 2.32
N ASP A 131 -0.49 -18.76 2.19
CA ASP A 131 0.21 -19.89 2.82
C ASP A 131 0.79 -19.55 4.22
N GLY A 132 0.51 -18.38 4.76
CA GLY A 132 0.98 -17.92 6.07
C GLY A 132 2.34 -17.20 6.03
N LEU A 133 2.91 -16.98 7.22
CA LEU A 133 4.21 -16.31 7.40
C LEU A 133 5.35 -17.15 6.77
N ASP A 134 6.20 -16.51 5.97
CA ASP A 134 7.44 -17.09 5.42
C ASP A 134 8.19 -17.89 6.52
N PRO A 135 8.52 -19.18 6.30
CA PRO A 135 9.26 -20.00 7.25
C PRO A 135 10.54 -19.33 7.78
N LYS A 136 11.25 -18.56 6.95
CA LYS A 136 12.46 -17.81 7.38
C LYS A 136 12.10 -16.69 8.35
N LEU A 137 11.04 -15.94 8.05
CA LEU A 137 10.52 -14.91 8.95
C LEU A 137 10.03 -15.53 10.25
N LYS A 138 9.33 -16.67 10.20
CA LYS A 138 8.88 -17.41 11.39
C LYS A 138 10.05 -17.89 12.24
N ALA A 139 11.11 -18.41 11.62
CA ALA A 139 12.34 -18.80 12.32
C ALA A 139 13.02 -17.58 12.96
N ARG A 140 13.13 -16.47 12.24
CA ARG A 140 13.71 -15.23 12.76
C ARG A 140 12.89 -14.65 13.91
N LEU A 141 11.56 -14.67 13.83
CA LEU A 141 10.69 -14.24 14.92
C LEU A 141 10.83 -15.13 16.16
N ARG A 142 11.04 -16.44 15.99
CA ARG A 142 11.35 -17.34 17.11
C ARG A 142 12.71 -17.03 17.74
N GLU A 143 13.72 -16.72 16.92
CA GLU A 143 15.06 -16.35 17.38
C GLU A 143 15.06 -15.01 18.13
N VAL A 144 14.37 -14.00 17.60
CA VAL A 144 14.20 -12.69 18.24
C VAL A 144 13.32 -12.80 19.51
N GLY A 145 12.34 -13.71 19.49
CA GLY A 145 11.41 -13.94 20.59
C GLY A 145 10.42 -12.78 20.74
N SER A 146 10.46 -12.09 21.88
CA SER A 146 9.56 -10.96 22.16
C SER A 146 10.02 -9.71 21.43
N CYS A 147 9.08 -9.00 20.79
CA CYS A 147 9.34 -7.71 20.13
C CYS A 147 9.91 -6.63 21.09
N ILE A 148 9.70 -6.78 22.39
CA ILE A 148 10.31 -5.95 23.42
C ILE A 148 11.40 -6.78 24.15
N PRO A 149 12.68 -6.38 24.04
CA PRO A 149 13.78 -7.04 24.74
C PRO A 149 13.56 -7.06 26.27
N PRO A 150 14.06 -8.07 27.00
CA PRO A 150 13.90 -8.17 28.46
C PRO A 150 14.37 -6.92 29.21
N ALA A 151 15.51 -6.33 28.82
CA ALA A 151 16.02 -5.10 29.44
C ALA A 151 15.06 -3.91 29.29
N ALA A 152 14.49 -3.73 28.09
CA ALA A 152 13.49 -2.69 27.84
C ALA A 152 12.20 -2.96 28.63
N ARG A 153 11.78 -4.22 28.76
CA ARG A 153 10.67 -4.61 29.63
C ARG A 153 10.94 -4.21 31.09
N THR A 154 12.12 -4.48 31.63
CA THR A 154 12.50 -4.08 32.99
C THR A 154 12.50 -2.57 33.16
N ALA A 155 13.10 -1.81 32.23
CA ALA A 155 13.13 -0.35 32.27
C ALA A 155 11.72 0.28 32.22
N LEU A 156 10.79 -0.36 31.50
CA LEU A 156 9.40 0.11 31.42
C LEU A 156 8.54 -0.29 32.63
N ALA A 157 9.05 -1.10 33.58
CA ALA A 157 8.28 -1.59 34.72
C ALA A 157 7.59 -0.47 35.54
N PRO A 158 8.24 0.68 35.84
CA PRO A 158 7.61 1.79 36.56
C PRO A 158 6.38 2.38 35.84
N TYR A 159 6.38 2.34 34.50
CA TYR A 159 5.29 2.88 33.67
C TYR A 159 4.20 1.85 33.35
N ARG A 160 4.42 0.57 33.67
CA ARG A 160 3.46 -0.54 33.43
C ARG A 160 3.28 -1.45 34.66
N PRO A 161 3.03 -0.91 35.85
CA PRO A 161 3.16 -1.64 37.12
C PRO A 161 2.30 -2.91 37.17
N ALA A 162 1.06 -2.87 36.70
CA ALA A 162 0.17 -4.04 36.65
C ALA A 162 0.71 -5.16 35.73
N ARG A 163 1.30 -4.78 34.58
CA ARG A 163 1.88 -5.73 33.63
C ARG A 163 3.20 -6.29 34.16
N ALA A 164 4.04 -5.47 34.79
CA ALA A 164 5.27 -5.90 35.41
C ALA A 164 5.02 -6.87 36.59
N ALA A 165 4.02 -6.58 37.44
CA ALA A 165 3.63 -7.46 38.53
C ALA A 165 3.15 -8.83 38.02
N ARG A 166 2.34 -8.85 36.95
CA ARG A 166 1.93 -10.11 36.29
C ARG A 166 3.13 -10.88 35.74
N GLU A 167 4.00 -10.23 34.96
CA GLU A 167 5.18 -10.87 34.37
C GLU A 167 6.11 -11.45 35.47
N SER A 168 6.27 -10.75 36.60
CA SER A 168 7.02 -11.24 37.75
C SER A 168 6.35 -12.44 38.43
N ALA A 169 5.02 -12.39 38.63
CA ALA A 169 4.28 -13.50 39.25
C ALA A 169 4.36 -14.77 38.39
N VAL A 170 4.20 -14.64 37.07
CA VAL A 170 4.34 -15.75 36.13
C VAL A 170 5.76 -16.31 36.13
N ALA A 171 6.79 -15.44 36.18
CA ALA A 171 8.18 -15.89 36.30
C ALA A 171 8.48 -16.64 37.60
N GLN A 172 7.72 -16.36 38.68
CA GLN A 172 7.79 -17.07 39.96
C GLN A 172 6.95 -18.37 39.96
N GLY A 173 6.38 -18.76 38.82
CA GLY A 173 5.54 -19.96 38.70
C GLY A 173 4.11 -19.78 39.21
N MET A 174 3.66 -18.55 39.46
CA MET A 174 2.29 -18.30 39.89
C MET A 174 1.29 -18.41 38.73
N PRO A 175 0.01 -18.71 39.02
CA PRO A 175 -1.08 -18.73 38.03
C PRO A 175 -1.26 -17.42 37.27
N ASP A 176 -1.19 -17.48 35.93
CA ASP A 176 -1.54 -16.35 35.09
C ASP A 176 -3.06 -16.26 34.90
N ALA A 177 -3.74 -15.52 35.77
CA ALA A 177 -5.18 -15.32 35.67
C ALA A 177 -5.64 -14.78 34.32
N LEU A 178 -4.81 -14.04 33.57
CA LEU A 178 -5.20 -13.51 32.27
C LEU A 178 -5.06 -14.52 31.13
N SER A 179 -4.42 -15.67 31.35
CA SER A 179 -4.33 -16.73 30.34
C SER A 179 -5.68 -17.42 30.09
N VAL A 180 -6.60 -17.35 31.05
CA VAL A 180 -7.92 -17.99 31.01
C VAL A 180 -9.04 -16.97 30.92
N ARG A 181 -10.19 -17.36 30.37
CA ARG A 181 -11.41 -16.54 30.39
C ARG A 181 -11.95 -16.43 31.82
N CYS A 182 -12.44 -15.26 32.20
CA CYS A 182 -13.13 -15.10 33.49
C CYS A 182 -14.59 -15.55 33.38
N GLU A 183 -15.01 -16.53 34.16
CA GLU A 183 -16.41 -16.99 34.13
C GLU A 183 -17.39 -16.00 34.78
N TRP A 184 -16.91 -15.19 35.74
CA TRP A 184 -17.78 -14.25 36.47
C TRP A 184 -18.10 -12.96 35.68
N CYS A 185 -17.11 -12.33 35.06
CA CYS A 185 -17.31 -11.10 34.27
C CYS A 185 -17.18 -11.30 32.76
N LEU A 186 -16.94 -12.54 32.30
CA LEU A 186 -16.75 -12.91 30.89
C LEU A 186 -15.58 -12.22 30.19
N ALA A 187 -14.67 -11.59 30.93
CA ALA A 187 -13.44 -11.00 30.38
C ALA A 187 -12.61 -12.08 29.65
N GLN A 188 -12.18 -11.75 28.42
CA GLN A 188 -11.46 -12.68 27.55
C GLN A 188 -10.01 -12.89 28.03
N PRO A 189 -9.33 -13.98 27.58
CA PRO A 189 -7.90 -14.11 27.76
C PRO A 189 -7.15 -12.85 27.30
N GLY A 190 -6.17 -12.41 28.07
CA GLY A 190 -5.42 -11.17 27.85
C GLY A 190 -6.08 -9.90 28.41
N GLU A 191 -7.38 -9.91 28.71
CA GLU A 191 -8.09 -8.74 29.24
C GLU A 191 -8.24 -8.76 30.77
N PRO A 192 -8.06 -7.63 31.48
CA PRO A 192 -8.30 -7.55 32.92
C PRO A 192 -9.78 -7.78 33.24
N CYS A 193 -10.04 -8.31 34.44
CA CYS A 193 -11.39 -8.43 34.96
C CYS A 193 -12.08 -7.06 35.03
N ARG A 194 -13.39 -7.02 34.83
CA ARG A 194 -14.16 -5.77 34.83
C ARG A 194 -15.05 -5.69 36.08
N ARG A 195 -15.19 -4.50 36.67
CA ARG A 195 -16.18 -4.18 37.72
C ARG A 195 -17.21 -3.20 37.19
N ARG A 196 -18.45 -3.31 37.67
CA ARG A 196 -19.50 -2.33 37.38
C ARG A 196 -19.19 -1.02 38.12
N ARG A 197 -19.27 0.11 37.42
CA ARG A 197 -19.30 1.43 38.06
C ARG A 197 -20.75 1.73 38.40
N VAL A 198 -20.99 2.02 39.67
CA VAL A 198 -22.31 2.37 40.19
C VAL A 198 -22.25 3.85 40.59
N SER A 199 -23.25 4.62 40.18
CA SER A 199 -23.45 6.00 40.61
C SER A 199 -23.81 6.06 42.11
N PRO A 200 -23.67 7.22 42.77
CA PRO A 200 -24.18 7.40 44.12
C PRO A 200 -25.66 7.00 44.29
N ASP A 201 -26.46 7.19 43.23
CA ASP A 201 -27.89 6.84 43.20
C ASP A 201 -28.17 5.33 42.94
N GLY A 202 -27.15 4.47 43.01
CA GLY A 202 -27.28 3.02 42.79
C GLY A 202 -27.41 2.58 41.32
N GLY A 203 -27.54 3.53 40.38
CA GLY A 203 -27.61 3.24 38.94
C GLY A 203 -26.27 2.81 38.33
N ALA A 204 -26.27 1.84 37.41
CA ALA A 204 -25.06 1.42 36.71
C ALA A 204 -24.63 2.44 35.63
N ARG A 205 -23.41 2.97 35.73
CA ARG A 205 -22.85 3.98 34.80
C ARG A 205 -21.84 3.42 33.79
N GLY A 206 -21.40 2.17 33.96
CA GLY A 206 -20.48 1.51 33.03
C GLY A 206 -19.63 0.44 33.70
N THR A 207 -18.49 0.10 33.09
CA THR A 207 -17.51 -0.82 33.67
C THR A 207 -16.12 -0.19 33.77
N ALA A 208 -15.29 -0.70 34.67
CA ALA A 208 -13.89 -0.32 34.83
C ALA A 208 -13.03 -1.58 34.93
N PRO A 209 -11.78 -1.57 34.42
CA PRO A 209 -10.84 -2.64 34.73
C PRO A 209 -10.60 -2.69 36.24
N ARG A 210 -10.55 -3.91 36.78
CA ARG A 210 -10.15 -4.19 38.15
C ARG A 210 -8.63 -4.29 38.21
N ALA A 211 -8.06 -3.82 39.32
CA ALA A 211 -6.64 -4.01 39.61
C ALA A 211 -6.32 -5.49 39.94
N THR A 212 -7.25 -6.19 40.58
CA THR A 212 -7.12 -7.60 40.94
C THR A 212 -8.10 -8.48 40.15
N PRO A 213 -7.68 -9.66 39.68
CA PRO A 213 -8.57 -10.64 39.06
C PRO A 213 -9.70 -11.09 40.01
N HIS A 214 -10.75 -11.70 39.45
CA HIS A 214 -11.76 -12.36 40.28
C HIS A 214 -11.15 -13.65 40.86
N PRO A 215 -11.41 -14.00 42.14
CA PRO A 215 -10.86 -15.20 42.78
C PRO A 215 -11.06 -16.46 41.93
N GLY A 216 -12.29 -16.71 41.45
CA GLY A 216 -12.56 -17.86 40.59
C GLY A 216 -11.75 -17.90 39.28
N ARG A 217 -11.29 -16.75 38.75
CA ARG A 217 -10.38 -16.74 37.58
C ARG A 217 -8.96 -17.19 37.95
N LEU A 218 -8.50 -16.87 39.16
CA LEU A 218 -7.21 -17.35 39.67
C LEU A 218 -7.26 -18.86 39.93
N ASP A 219 -8.35 -19.35 40.51
CA ASP A 219 -8.54 -20.77 40.78
C ASP A 219 -8.54 -21.59 39.47
N ILE A 220 -9.26 -21.13 38.44
CA ILE A 220 -9.24 -21.76 37.11
C ILE A 220 -7.82 -21.79 36.52
N ALA A 221 -7.08 -20.68 36.62
CA ALA A 221 -5.72 -20.62 36.12
C ALA A 221 -4.77 -21.57 36.88
N ALA A 222 -4.97 -21.72 38.20
CA ALA A 222 -4.20 -22.65 39.03
C ALA A 222 -4.49 -24.12 38.69
N SER A 223 -5.77 -24.46 38.49
CA SER A 223 -6.19 -25.80 38.07
C SER A 223 -5.58 -26.18 36.72
N GLN A 224 -5.66 -25.29 35.72
CA GLN A 224 -5.07 -25.56 34.41
C GLN A 224 -3.54 -25.70 34.44
N GLN A 225 -2.84 -24.93 35.28
CA GLN A 225 -1.40 -25.10 35.47
C GLN A 225 -1.05 -26.46 36.10
N THR A 226 -1.86 -26.91 37.06
CA THR A 226 -1.66 -28.21 37.72
C THR A 226 -1.92 -29.36 36.74
N GLU A 227 -2.98 -29.28 35.94
CA GLU A 227 -3.29 -30.26 34.89
C GLU A 227 -2.19 -30.31 33.82
N GLN A 228 -1.66 -29.17 33.38
CA GLN A 228 -0.53 -29.11 32.44
C GLN A 228 0.75 -29.69 33.02
N ALA A 229 1.00 -29.51 34.33
CA ALA A 229 2.14 -30.10 35.02
C ALA A 229 2.00 -31.61 35.24
N GLN A 230 0.76 -32.12 35.28
CA GLN A 230 0.44 -33.54 35.50
C GLN A 230 0.23 -34.34 34.21
N GLN A 231 0.09 -33.70 33.05
CA GLN A 231 0.09 -34.41 31.76
C GLN A 231 1.47 -35.05 31.52
N PRO A 232 1.60 -36.39 31.54
CA PRO A 232 2.85 -37.02 31.17
C PRO A 232 3.09 -36.73 29.68
N ALA A 233 4.33 -36.43 29.33
CA ALA A 233 4.77 -36.30 27.94
C ALA A 233 4.53 -37.63 27.22
N LEU A 234 3.35 -37.79 26.60
CA LEU A 234 3.08 -38.83 25.63
C LEU A 234 3.89 -38.49 24.37
N ALA A 235 5.04 -39.15 24.27
CA ALA A 235 5.89 -39.23 23.09
C ALA A 235 5.23 -40.10 22.00
#